data_AF-A0A8S2RPZ0-F1
#
_entry.id   AF-A0A8S2RPZ0-F1
#
_cell.length_a   1.000
_cell.length_b   1.000
_cell.length_c   1.000
_cell.angle_alpha   90.00
_cell.angle_beta   90.00
_cell.angle_gamma   90.00
#
_symmetry.space_group_name_H-M   'P 1'
#
loop_
_entity.id
_entity.type
_entity.pdbx_description
1 polymer ?
#
loop_
_entity_poly.entity_id
_entity_poly.type
_entity_poly.pdbx_seq_one_letter_code
_entity_poly.pdbx_strand_id
1 'polypeptide(L)'
;RDKDIRQQYGRQFVDGIYTCWPLFVLLYRSTNIDDKLLILTLLTKTFIIDSRLLIAHEQFDHVSQMYLSLLIDKQLNLTFKTRLLDLLPFFASLDTDEDLSEDRRKKWSDDLCRTLHTFTAD
;
A
#
# COMPACT_ATOMS: atom_id res chain seq x y z
N ARG A 1 28.61 -1.53 1.43
CA ARG A 1 28.55 -2.90 0.85
C ARG A 1 27.17 -3.53 1.06
N ASP A 2 26.79 -3.88 2.29
CA ASP A 2 25.45 -4.46 2.57
C ASP A 2 24.28 -3.48 2.38
N LYS A 3 24.52 -2.19 2.62
CA LYS A 3 23.57 -1.10 2.35
C LYS A 3 23.36 -0.91 0.85
N ASP A 4 24.43 -0.87 0.07
CA ASP A 4 24.38 -0.66 -1.38
C ASP A 4 23.77 -1.86 -2.13
N ILE A 5 24.09 -3.09 -1.68
CA ILE A 5 23.46 -4.32 -2.18
C ILE A 5 21.97 -4.32 -1.84
N ARG A 6 21.58 -4.01 -0.60
CA ARG A 6 20.16 -3.88 -0.23
C ARG A 6 19.46 -2.79 -1.03
N GLN A 7 20.13 -1.69 -1.32
CA GLN A 7 19.55 -0.57 -2.05
C GLN A 7 19.35 -0.91 -3.54
N GLN A 8 20.31 -1.59 -4.18
CA GLN A 8 20.19 -1.97 -5.58
C GLN A 8 19.28 -3.19 -5.80
N TYR A 9 19.53 -4.29 -5.10
CA TYR A 9 18.73 -5.52 -5.25
C TYR A 9 17.35 -5.41 -4.60
N GLY A 10 17.24 -4.66 -3.49
CA GLY A 10 15.95 -4.39 -2.86
C GLY A 10 15.04 -3.59 -3.79
N ARG A 11 15.58 -2.59 -4.50
CA ARG A 11 14.82 -1.82 -5.48
C ARG A 11 14.31 -2.68 -6.63
N GLN A 12 15.17 -3.49 -7.24
CA GLN A 12 14.77 -4.42 -8.32
C GLN A 12 13.74 -5.44 -7.86
N PHE A 13 13.88 -5.94 -6.63
CA PHE A 13 12.94 -6.89 -6.04
C PHE A 13 11.57 -6.27 -5.82
N VAL A 14 11.53 -5.06 -5.24
CA VAL A 14 10.28 -4.31 -4.99
C VAL A 14 9.60 -3.94 -6.31
N ASP A 15 10.36 -3.50 -7.31
CA ASP A 15 9.87 -3.19 -8.66
C ASP A 15 9.19 -4.41 -9.31
N GLY A 16 9.83 -5.58 -9.22
CA GLY A 16 9.24 -6.84 -9.68
C GLY A 16 7.95 -7.20 -8.95
N ILE A 17 7.89 -7.00 -7.63
CA ILE A 17 6.65 -7.22 -6.86
C ILE A 17 5.53 -6.30 -7.34
N TYR A 18 5.80 -5.00 -7.51
CA TYR A 18 4.78 -4.05 -7.97
C TYR A 18 4.33 -4.33 -9.40
N THR A 19 5.24 -4.71 -10.29
CA THR A 19 4.88 -5.16 -11.66
C THR A 19 3.92 -6.35 -11.62
N CYS A 20 4.13 -7.29 -10.69
CA CYS A 20 3.25 -8.44 -10.50
C CYS A 20 1.98 -8.15 -9.68
N TRP A 21 1.78 -6.92 -9.18
CA TRP A 21 0.68 -6.61 -8.27
C TRP A 21 -0.72 -6.98 -8.77
N PRO A 22 -1.06 -6.82 -10.07
CA PRO A 22 -2.35 -7.27 -10.60
C PRO A 22 -2.65 -8.75 -10.37
N LEU A 23 -1.62 -9.61 -10.24
CA LEU A 23 -1.79 -11.03 -9.94
C LEU A 23 -2.24 -11.28 -8.49
N PHE A 24 -1.97 -10.34 -7.57
CA PHE A 24 -2.36 -10.46 -6.17
C PHE A 24 -3.78 -9.97 -5.88
N VAL A 25 -4.52 -9.52 -6.90
CA VAL A 25 -5.90 -9.02 -6.73
C VAL A 25 -6.81 -10.06 -6.10
N LEU A 26 -6.61 -11.34 -6.41
CA LEU A 26 -7.38 -12.44 -5.84
C LEU A 26 -7.12 -12.63 -4.34
N LEU A 27 -5.93 -12.30 -3.85
CA LEU A 27 -5.55 -12.51 -2.44
C LEU A 27 -6.27 -11.54 -1.51
N TYR A 28 -6.30 -10.25 -1.83
CA TYR A 28 -6.98 -9.27 -0.97
C TYR A 28 -8.51 -9.37 -1.05
N ARG A 29 -9.05 -9.93 -2.15
CA ARG A 29 -10.49 -10.22 -2.33
C ARG A 29 -10.90 -11.59 -1.78
N SER A 30 -9.95 -12.43 -1.38
CA SER A 30 -10.21 -13.74 -0.80
C SER A 30 -11.04 -13.59 0.48
N THR A 31 -11.88 -14.57 0.79
CA THR A 31 -12.55 -14.64 2.11
C THR A 31 -11.62 -15.21 3.17
N ASN A 32 -10.49 -15.80 2.78
CA ASN A 32 -9.50 -16.33 3.70
C ASN A 32 -8.67 -15.19 4.31
N ILE A 33 -8.62 -15.13 5.64
CA ILE A 33 -7.84 -14.13 6.37
C ILE A 33 -6.33 -14.30 6.15
N ASP A 34 -5.85 -15.52 5.92
CA ASP A 34 -4.43 -15.80 5.71
C ASP A 34 -3.92 -15.18 4.41
N ASP A 35 -4.75 -15.18 3.36
CA ASP A 35 -4.44 -14.52 2.08
C ASP A 35 -4.34 -12.99 2.25
N LYS A 36 -5.25 -12.42 3.05
CA LYS A 36 -5.22 -10.99 3.39
C LYS A 36 -4.01 -10.63 4.27
N LEU A 37 -3.60 -11.52 5.17
CA LEU A 37 -2.38 -11.34 5.98
C LEU A 37 -1.13 -11.47 5.12
N LEU A 38 -1.13 -12.35 4.12
CA LEU A 38 -0.04 -12.49 3.17
C LEU A 38 0.16 -11.20 2.37
N ILE A 39 -0.92 -10.63 1.80
CA ILE A 39 -0.82 -9.38 1.04
C ILE A 39 -0.40 -8.19 1.92
N LEU A 40 -0.92 -8.11 3.16
CA LEU A 40 -0.49 -7.09 4.13
C LEU A 40 1.00 -7.23 4.46
N THR A 41 1.48 -8.45 4.67
CA THR A 41 2.88 -8.72 4.96
C THR A 41 3.76 -8.33 3.77
N LEU A 42 3.36 -8.70 2.55
CA LEU A 42 4.07 -8.34 1.33
C LEU A 42 4.18 -6.82 1.19
N LEU A 43 3.06 -6.09 1.32
CA LEU A 43 3.01 -4.63 1.26
C LEU A 43 3.89 -3.97 2.33
N THR A 44 3.85 -4.50 3.56
CA THR A 44 4.69 -4.00 4.66
C THR A 44 6.17 -4.16 4.33
N LYS A 45 6.57 -5.34 3.83
CA LYS A 45 7.97 -5.62 3.48
C LYS A 45 8.44 -4.76 2.31
N THR A 46 7.61 -4.55 1.29
CA THR A 46 7.99 -3.70 0.15
C THR A 46 8.15 -2.24 0.57
N PHE A 47 7.27 -1.72 1.45
CA PHE A 47 7.39 -0.37 1.98
C PHE A 47 8.62 -0.14 2.86
N ILE A 48 8.99 -1.11 3.68
CA ILE A 48 10.21 -1.03 4.50
C ILE A 48 11.46 -0.98 3.61
N ILE A 49 11.46 -1.67 2.47
CA ILE A 49 12.59 -1.69 1.54
C ILE A 49 12.67 -0.39 0.74
N ASP A 50 11.59 -0.01 0.06
CA ASP A 50 11.53 1.21 -0.75
C ASP A 50 10.06 1.68 -0.94
N SER A 51 9.60 2.55 -0.05
CA SER A 51 8.26 3.14 -0.12
C SER A 51 8.12 4.19 -1.24
N ARG A 52 9.20 4.92 -1.55
CA ARG A 52 9.21 5.93 -2.61
C ARG A 52 9.04 5.30 -3.99
N LEU A 53 9.57 4.09 -4.19
CA LEU A 53 9.40 3.37 -5.44
C LEU A 53 7.93 3.08 -5.75
N LEU A 54 7.10 2.69 -4.77
CA LEU A 54 5.68 2.41 -5.04
C LEU A 54 4.98 3.65 -5.59
N ILE A 55 5.26 4.77 -4.94
CA ILE A 55 4.61 6.06 -5.16
C ILE A 55 4.79 6.53 -6.61
N ALA A 56 6.00 6.37 -7.15
CA ALA A 56 6.33 6.65 -8.54
C ALA A 56 5.88 5.55 -9.51
N HIS A 57 5.51 4.36 -9.03
CA HIS A 57 5.17 3.21 -9.86
C HIS A 57 3.80 3.39 -10.54
N GLU A 58 3.63 2.80 -11.72
CA GLU A 58 2.35 2.80 -12.45
C GLU A 58 1.23 2.05 -11.70
N GLN A 59 1.60 1.05 -10.91
CA GLN A 59 0.66 0.23 -10.13
C GLN A 59 0.23 0.87 -8.80
N PHE A 60 0.69 2.10 -8.49
CA PHE A 60 0.31 2.82 -7.27
C PHE A 60 -1.21 2.86 -7.05
N ASP A 61 -1.98 3.13 -8.08
CA ASP A 61 -3.45 3.22 -8.01
C ASP A 61 -4.07 1.88 -7.59
N HIS A 62 -3.56 0.75 -8.10
CA HIS A 62 -4.04 -0.58 -7.70
C HIS A 62 -3.68 -0.90 -6.25
N VAL A 63 -2.47 -0.52 -5.81
CA VAL A 63 -1.99 -0.77 -4.45
C VAL A 63 -2.74 0.08 -3.43
N SER A 64 -2.92 1.38 -3.72
CA SER A 64 -3.66 2.31 -2.87
C SER A 64 -5.14 1.92 -2.76
N GLN A 65 -5.79 1.56 -3.87
CA GLN A 65 -7.18 1.07 -3.84
C GLN A 65 -7.32 -0.21 -3.01
N MET A 66 -6.38 -1.14 -3.13
CA MET A 66 -6.38 -2.36 -2.32
C MET A 66 -6.23 -2.04 -0.83
N TYR A 67 -5.27 -1.17 -0.48
CA TYR A 67 -5.06 -0.69 0.88
C TYR A 67 -6.33 -0.08 1.48
N LEU A 68 -6.95 0.87 0.76
CA LEU A 68 -8.18 1.54 1.21
C LEU A 68 -9.35 0.55 1.33
N SER A 69 -9.48 -0.40 0.39
CA SER A 69 -10.51 -1.44 0.44
C SER A 69 -10.38 -2.34 1.67
N LEU A 70 -9.16 -2.74 2.03
CA LEU A 70 -8.93 -3.52 3.24
C LEU A 70 -9.23 -2.71 4.51
N LEU A 71 -8.99 -1.39 4.49
CA LEU A 71 -9.23 -0.55 5.66
C LEU A 71 -10.72 -0.50 6.05
N ILE A 72 -11.61 -0.45 5.06
CA ILE A 72 -13.08 -0.41 5.26
C ILE A 72 -13.75 -1.79 5.20
N ASP A 73 -12.98 -2.86 5.03
CA ASP A 73 -13.53 -4.22 5.04
C ASP A 73 -14.11 -4.55 6.42
N LYS A 74 -15.42 -4.82 6.46
CA LYS A 74 -16.16 -5.13 7.70
C LYS A 74 -15.82 -6.50 8.27
N GLN A 75 -15.25 -7.40 7.47
CA GLN A 75 -14.83 -8.73 7.92
C GLN A 75 -13.50 -8.70 8.66
N LEU A 76 -12.72 -7.62 8.52
CA LEU A 76 -11.41 -7.48 9.15
C LEU A 76 -11.54 -6.86 10.54
N ASN A 77 -10.90 -7.51 11.52
CA ASN A 77 -10.88 -7.04 12.90
C ASN A 77 -9.99 -5.80 13.08
N LEU A 78 -10.16 -5.14 14.23
CA LEU A 78 -9.42 -3.92 14.55
C LEU A 78 -7.90 -4.13 14.58
N THR A 79 -7.41 -5.30 15.01
CA THR A 79 -5.98 -5.61 15.02
C THR A 79 -5.39 -5.59 13.61
N PHE A 80 -6.10 -6.16 12.63
CA PHE A 80 -5.68 -6.12 11.23
C PHE A 80 -5.68 -4.68 10.70
N LYS A 81 -6.74 -3.93 10.98
CA LYS A 81 -6.87 -2.52 10.56
C LYS A 81 -5.80 -1.63 11.19
N THR A 82 -5.43 -1.88 12.44
CA THR A 82 -4.33 -1.17 13.12
C THR A 82 -3.00 -1.39 12.39
N ARG A 83 -2.71 -2.62 11.97
CA ARG A 83 -1.51 -2.92 11.16
C ARG A 83 -1.52 -2.24 9.79
N LEU A 84 -2.70 -2.05 9.17
CA LEU A 84 -2.81 -1.24 7.96
C LEU A 84 -2.54 0.25 8.26
N LEU A 85 -3.05 0.78 9.36
CA LEU A 85 -2.82 2.17 9.75
C LEU A 85 -1.32 2.45 10.03
N ASP A 86 -0.58 1.46 10.52
CA ASP A 86 0.89 1.54 10.68
C ASP A 86 1.63 1.79 9.35
N LEU A 87 0.99 1.48 8.20
CA LEU A 87 1.55 1.75 6.88
C LEU A 87 1.24 3.14 6.33
N LEU A 88 0.29 3.86 6.95
CA LEU A 88 -0.12 5.20 6.50
C LEU A 88 1.05 6.20 6.37
N PRO A 89 2.07 6.21 7.27
CA PRO A 89 3.21 7.10 7.14
C PRO A 89 4.00 6.93 5.83
N PHE A 90 4.01 5.72 5.24
CA PHE A 90 4.65 5.49 3.95
C PHE A 90 3.91 6.21 2.82
N PHE A 91 2.58 6.27 2.89
CA PHE A 91 1.77 7.04 1.95
C PHE A 91 1.82 8.54 2.22
N ALA A 92 2.01 8.99 3.47
CA ALA A 92 2.12 10.42 3.78
C ALA A 92 3.33 11.10 3.08
N SER A 93 4.32 10.32 2.65
CA SER A 93 5.43 10.85 1.83
C SER A 93 4.98 11.35 0.44
N LEU A 94 3.77 10.99 -0.01
CA LEU A 94 3.14 11.49 -1.23
C LEU A 94 3.03 13.01 -1.27
N ASP A 95 2.68 13.66 -0.15
CA ASP A 95 2.45 15.11 -0.13
C ASP A 95 3.75 15.91 -0.25
N THR A 96 4.88 15.28 0.09
CA THR A 96 6.21 15.89 0.10
C THR A 96 7.03 15.61 -1.15
N ASP A 97 6.55 14.74 -2.05
CA ASP A 97 7.27 14.36 -3.26
C ASP A 97 6.92 15.30 -4.42
N GLU A 98 7.85 16.21 -4.73
CA GLU A 98 7.70 17.21 -5.78
C GLU A 98 7.61 16.59 -7.19
N ASP A 99 8.14 15.38 -7.38
CA ASP A 99 8.16 14.67 -8.66
C ASP A 99 6.79 14.01 -8.99
N LEU A 100 5.86 13.99 -8.05
CA LEU A 100 4.51 13.44 -8.27
C LEU A 100 3.56 14.47 -8.88
N SER A 101 2.75 14.00 -9.82
CA SER A 101 1.66 14.82 -10.35
C SER A 101 0.71 15.27 -9.25
N GLU A 102 0.35 16.54 -9.27
CA GLU A 102 -0.59 17.15 -8.33
C GLU A 102 -1.94 16.41 -8.33
N ASP A 103 -2.37 15.94 -9.51
CA ASP A 103 -3.57 15.13 -9.69
C ASP A 103 -3.54 13.83 -8.88
N ARG A 104 -2.39 13.12 -8.84
CA ARG A 104 -2.25 11.86 -8.10
C ARG A 104 -2.31 12.10 -6.60
N ARG A 105 -1.63 13.15 -6.11
CA ARG A 105 -1.66 13.55 -4.69
C ARG A 105 -3.06 13.90 -4.23
N LYS A 106 -3.77 14.71 -5.02
CA LYS A 106 -5.16 15.08 -4.75
C LYS A 106 -6.09 13.87 -4.74
N LYS A 107 -5.98 13.00 -5.75
CA LYS A 107 -6.78 11.76 -5.82
C LYS A 107 -6.57 10.88 -4.59
N TRP A 108 -5.33 10.64 -4.19
CA TRP A 108 -5.02 9.87 -2.98
C TRP A 108 -5.65 10.51 -1.73
N SER A 109 -5.49 11.81 -1.56
CA SER A 109 -6.05 12.55 -0.41
C SER A 109 -7.58 12.44 -0.37
N ASP A 110 -8.25 12.66 -1.49
CA ASP A 110 -9.70 12.56 -1.61
C ASP A 110 -10.20 11.14 -1.28
N ASP A 111 -9.54 10.12 -1.83
CA ASP A 111 -9.90 8.72 -1.61
C ASP A 111 -9.67 8.30 -0.16
N LEU A 112 -8.54 8.69 0.44
CA LEU A 112 -8.25 8.45 1.86
C LEU A 112 -9.29 9.13 2.77
N CYS A 113 -9.63 10.40 2.54
CA CYS A 113 -10.65 11.11 3.31
C CYS A 113 -12.01 10.40 3.25
N ARG A 114 -12.45 9.96 2.05
CA ARG A 114 -13.70 9.19 1.90
C ARG A 114 -13.66 7.86 2.66
N THR A 115 -12.53 7.15 2.58
CA THR A 115 -12.33 5.87 3.29
C THR A 115 -12.39 6.08 4.80
N LEU A 116 -11.73 7.11 5.35
CA LEU A 116 -11.76 7.41 6.78
C LEU A 116 -13.15 7.78 7.29
N HIS A 117 -13.94 8.55 6.53
CA HIS A 117 -15.34 8.81 6.88
C HIS A 117 -16.19 7.53 6.96
N THR A 118 -15.90 6.55 6.10
CA THR A 118 -16.58 5.25 6.10
C THR A 118 -16.11 4.39 7.27
N PHE A 119 -14.82 4.44 7.60
CA PHE A 119 -14.21 3.73 8.72
C PHE A 119 -14.81 4.15 10.08
N THR A 120 -15.17 5.43 10.24
CA THR A 120 -15.73 5.99 11.49
C THR A 120 -17.26 5.87 11.62
N ALA A 121 -17.95 5.36 10.60
CA ALA A 121 -19.42 5.36 10.53
C ALA A 121 -20.09 4.07 11.09
N ASP A 122 -19.31 3.12 11.59
CA ASP A 122 -19.78 1.94 12.33
C ASP A 122 -19.51 2.12 13.84
#